data_AF-A0AAV0Y998-F1
#
_entry.id   AF-A0AAV0Y998-F1
#
_cell.length_a   1.000
_cell.length_b   1.000
_cell.length_c   1.000
_cell.angle_alpha   90.00
_cell.angle_beta   90.00
_cell.angle_gamma   90.00
#
_symmetry.space_group_name_H-M   'P 1'
#
loop_
_entity.id
_entity.type
_entity.pdbx_description
1 polymer ?
#
loop_
_entity_poly.entity_id
_entity_poly.type
_entity_poly.pdbx_seq_one_letter_code
_entity_poly.pdbx_strand_id
1 'polypeptide(L)'
;MCFRGKTCEFFKIFVVEKGGPNLVGRDFMEKFNIKLTNINMLDDTEINLKQLKNKYSKLFNDDMGKFVYEKFKIRLKDDATPIFFKPRQIPFAFKDKVEEQLCRLEKLGVISQVESSEWGSPLVPILKSDGKIRLCVDYKVTVNKFVQDVKYPLPRIEEIFQKVSKGKKFSKIDLSEAYNQLELDEESSKILTWSTHKGLFKIHRLPYGVAPASAIFQKLIEQLFQGHEGVANFLDDIIITGQNNREHLKNLDKVFNILYESGFKVKLSKCEFFKSEIEYLGHIISAEGSRKCENKIRAIVDAPAPCNITQV
;
A
#
# COMPACT_ATOMS: atom_id res chain seq x y z
N MET A 1 36.58 -2.14 23.21
CA MET A 1 36.77 -2.48 24.65
C MET A 1 38.20 -3.00 24.81
N CYS A 2 38.99 -2.49 25.76
CA CYS A 2 40.41 -2.88 25.89
C CYS A 2 40.54 -3.94 27.00
N PHE A 3 41.12 -5.11 26.68
CA PHE A 3 41.42 -6.16 27.67
C PHE A 3 42.88 -6.56 27.51
N ARG A 4 43.65 -6.47 28.61
CA ARG A 4 45.10 -6.79 28.66
C ARG A 4 45.96 -6.02 27.63
N GLY A 5 45.74 -4.72 27.49
CA GLY A 5 46.54 -3.86 26.60
C GLY A 5 46.29 -4.07 25.10
N LYS A 6 45.27 -4.86 24.73
CA LYS A 6 44.83 -5.05 23.35
C LYS A 6 43.48 -4.39 23.13
N THR A 7 43.41 -3.46 22.19
CA THR A 7 42.18 -2.81 21.76
C THR A 7 41.37 -3.80 20.92
N CYS A 8 40.16 -4.15 21.37
CA CYS A 8 39.20 -4.89 20.57
C CYS A 8 38.25 -3.89 19.89
N GLU A 9 38.28 -3.86 18.57
CA GLU A 9 37.41 -3.06 17.70
C GLU A 9 36.59 -3.97 16.79
N PHE A 10 35.35 -3.57 16.53
CA PHE A 10 34.46 -4.27 15.61
C PHE A 10 34.65 -3.70 14.20
N PHE A 11 35.20 -4.52 13.30
CA PHE A 11 35.35 -4.15 11.89
C PHE A 11 34.25 -4.79 11.04
N LYS A 12 33.68 -4.02 10.12
CA LYS A 12 32.79 -4.55 9.09
C LYS A 12 33.63 -5.19 7.99
N ILE A 13 33.43 -6.48 7.77
CA ILE A 13 34.08 -7.24 6.70
C ILE A 13 33.02 -7.55 5.64
N PHE A 14 33.33 -7.25 4.39
CA PHE A 14 32.45 -7.55 3.26
C PHE A 14 32.98 -8.76 2.50
N VAL A 15 32.11 -9.74 2.23
CA VAL A 15 32.44 -10.89 1.39
C VAL A 15 31.84 -10.65 0.01
N VAL A 16 32.67 -10.64 -1.03
CA VAL A 16 32.27 -10.36 -2.41
C VAL A 16 32.14 -11.67 -3.19
N GLU A 17 30.94 -11.93 -3.70
CA GLU A 17 30.54 -13.22 -4.27
C GLU A 17 31.29 -13.62 -5.55
N LYS A 18 31.74 -12.64 -6.36
CA LYS A 18 32.39 -12.88 -7.66
C LYS A 18 33.91 -12.76 -7.66
N GLY A 19 34.52 -12.53 -6.49
CA GLY A 19 35.95 -12.28 -6.38
C GLY A 19 36.38 -10.94 -7.00
N GLY A 20 37.37 -10.31 -6.39
CA GLY A 20 37.99 -9.06 -6.82
C GLY A 20 39.31 -8.86 -6.08
N PRO A 21 40.17 -7.92 -6.49
CA PRO A 21 41.39 -7.62 -5.74
C PRO A 21 41.01 -7.24 -4.31
N ASN A 22 41.54 -7.99 -3.35
CA ASN A 22 41.38 -7.73 -1.93
C ASN A 22 42.06 -6.40 -1.60
N LEU A 23 41.30 -5.43 -1.08
CA LEU A 23 41.87 -4.18 -0.56
C LEU A 23 42.82 -4.45 0.62
N VAL A 24 42.47 -5.43 1.44
CA VAL A 24 43.26 -5.91 2.59
C VAL A 24 43.16 -7.42 2.62
N GLY A 25 44.27 -8.12 2.37
CA GLY A 25 44.35 -9.57 2.35
C GLY A 25 44.80 -10.20 3.65
N ARG A 26 44.86 -11.53 3.65
CA ARG A 26 45.39 -12.32 4.77
C ARG A 26 46.87 -12.03 5.02
N ASP A 27 47.62 -11.69 3.98
CA ASP A 27 49.02 -11.25 4.00
C ASP A 27 49.22 -9.94 4.78
N PHE A 28 48.34 -8.96 4.59
CA PHE A 28 48.33 -7.73 5.38
C PHE A 28 47.95 -8.01 6.83
N MET A 29 46.92 -8.82 7.07
CA MET A 29 46.50 -9.20 8.43
C MET A 29 47.63 -9.87 9.20
N GLU A 30 48.42 -10.73 8.54
CA GLU A 30 49.58 -11.40 9.13
C GLU A 30 50.68 -10.40 9.52
N LYS A 31 51.04 -9.46 8.63
CA LYS A 31 52.06 -8.42 8.91
C LYS A 31 51.73 -7.54 10.11
N PHE A 32 50.45 -7.27 10.35
CA PHE A 32 49.98 -6.45 11.47
C PHE A 32 49.46 -7.25 12.66
N ASN A 33 49.65 -8.59 12.65
CA ASN A 33 49.19 -9.49 13.70
C ASN A 33 47.67 -9.37 14.02
N ILE A 34 46.88 -9.06 12.99
CA ILE A 34 45.42 -9.00 13.05
C ILE A 34 44.89 -10.42 12.92
N LYS A 35 44.21 -10.92 13.95
CA LYS A 35 43.60 -12.25 13.95
C LYS A 35 42.08 -12.13 13.96
N LEU A 36 41.45 -12.73 12.96
CA LEU A 36 40.01 -13.01 13.01
C LEU A 36 39.82 -14.17 13.98
N THR A 37 39.37 -13.88 15.19
CA THR A 37 39.18 -14.89 16.22
C THR A 37 37.82 -15.57 16.09
N ASN A 38 36.76 -14.77 15.94
CA ASN A 38 35.38 -15.26 15.83
C ASN A 38 34.56 -14.36 14.87
N ILE A 39 33.64 -14.97 14.12
CA ILE A 39 32.55 -14.25 13.46
C ILE A 39 31.42 -14.12 14.49
N ASN A 40 31.27 -12.93 15.07
CA ASN A 40 30.31 -12.71 16.15
C ASN A 40 28.87 -12.49 15.65
N MET A 41 28.73 -11.91 14.44
CA MET A 41 27.46 -11.58 13.81
C MET A 41 27.60 -11.77 12.29
N LEU A 42 26.62 -12.43 11.69
CA LEU A 42 26.47 -12.51 10.24
C LEU A 42 25.15 -11.80 9.90
N ASP A 43 25.24 -10.73 9.12
CA ASP A 43 24.07 -9.98 8.64
C ASP A 43 23.81 -10.35 7.18
N ASP A 44 22.99 -11.38 6.99
CA ASP A 44 22.53 -11.87 5.69
C ASP A 44 21.16 -11.30 5.30
N THR A 45 20.70 -10.25 5.99
CA THR A 45 19.36 -9.68 5.81
C THR A 45 19.09 -9.25 4.37
N GLU A 46 20.05 -8.60 3.71
CA GLU A 46 19.89 -8.18 2.31
C GLU A 46 19.81 -9.36 1.35
N ILE A 47 20.63 -10.41 1.58
CA ILE A 47 20.63 -11.63 0.77
C ILE A 47 19.31 -12.37 0.93
N ASN A 48 18.85 -12.55 2.18
CA ASN A 48 17.59 -13.21 2.49
C ASN A 48 16.39 -12.43 1.95
N LEU A 49 16.39 -11.09 2.06
CA LEU A 49 15.35 -10.26 1.48
C LEU A 49 15.31 -10.37 -0.05
N LYS A 50 16.49 -10.40 -0.71
CA LYS A 50 16.57 -10.59 -2.16
C LYS A 50 16.03 -11.97 -2.58
N GLN A 51 16.41 -13.02 -1.87
CA GLN A 51 15.88 -14.37 -2.09
C GLN A 51 14.36 -14.41 -1.89
N LEU A 52 13.86 -13.74 -0.86
CA LEU A 52 12.44 -13.66 -0.57
C LEU A 52 11.66 -12.93 -1.68
N LYS A 53 12.18 -11.80 -2.16
CA LYS A 53 11.61 -11.09 -3.31
C LYS A 53 11.60 -11.94 -4.58
N ASN A 54 12.67 -12.72 -4.81
CA ASN A 54 12.75 -13.63 -5.95
C ASN A 54 11.74 -14.79 -5.84
N LYS A 55 11.59 -15.37 -4.63
CA LYS A 55 10.59 -16.41 -4.32
C LYS A 55 9.18 -15.94 -4.68
N TYR A 56 8.85 -14.70 -4.34
CA TYR A 56 7.56 -14.08 -4.63
C TYR A 56 7.61 -13.13 -5.84
N SER A 57 8.46 -13.36 -6.84
CA SER A 57 8.62 -12.45 -7.99
C SER A 57 7.29 -12.08 -8.65
N LYS A 58 6.40 -13.06 -8.84
CA LYS A 58 5.04 -12.88 -9.38
C LYS A 58 4.17 -11.90 -8.56
N LEU A 59 4.42 -11.73 -7.27
CA LEU A 59 3.70 -10.76 -6.42
C LEU A 59 4.01 -9.31 -6.82
N PHE A 60 5.17 -9.07 -7.41
CA PHE A 60 5.71 -7.75 -7.74
C PHE A 60 5.65 -7.40 -9.22
N ASN A 61 5.12 -8.30 -10.07
CA ASN A 61 4.92 -8.02 -11.49
C ASN A 61 3.85 -6.92 -11.66
N ASP A 62 3.92 -6.21 -12.79
CA ASP A 62 3.00 -5.12 -13.14
C ASP A 62 1.59 -5.58 -13.59
N ASP A 63 1.31 -6.89 -13.53
CA ASP A 63 -0.01 -7.43 -13.84
C ASP A 63 -1.06 -6.94 -12.83
N MET A 64 -2.31 -6.87 -13.27
CA MET A 64 -3.43 -6.53 -12.39
C MET A 64 -3.69 -7.66 -11.38
N GLY A 65 -3.72 -7.30 -10.10
CA GLY A 65 -4.11 -8.23 -9.05
C GLY A 65 -5.59 -8.60 -9.12
N LYS A 66 -5.90 -9.78 -8.60
CA LYS A 66 -7.27 -10.25 -8.49
C LYS A 66 -7.38 -11.10 -7.23
N PHE A 67 -8.11 -10.57 -6.25
CA PHE A 67 -8.48 -11.35 -5.09
C PHE A 67 -9.30 -12.57 -5.51
N VAL A 68 -8.86 -13.77 -5.10
CA VAL A 68 -9.35 -15.02 -5.69
C VAL A 68 -10.50 -15.68 -4.93
N TYR A 69 -10.75 -15.30 -3.68
CA TYR A 69 -11.67 -16.06 -2.82
C TYR A 69 -13.14 -15.67 -2.96
N GLU A 70 -13.47 -14.41 -3.28
CA GLU A 70 -14.85 -13.98 -3.46
C GLU A 70 -15.00 -12.76 -4.37
N LYS A 71 -16.25 -12.53 -4.81
CA LYS A 71 -16.67 -11.28 -5.44
C LYS A 71 -17.42 -10.41 -4.43
N PHE A 72 -17.24 -9.10 -4.54
CA PHE A 72 -17.78 -8.12 -3.63
C PHE A 72 -19.09 -7.54 -4.12
N LYS A 73 -19.97 -7.20 -3.17
CA LYS A 73 -21.31 -6.70 -3.44
C LYS A 73 -21.53 -5.33 -2.83
N ILE A 74 -22.19 -4.45 -3.58
CA ILE A 74 -22.70 -3.17 -3.11
C ILE A 74 -24.21 -3.32 -2.92
N ARG A 75 -24.64 -3.29 -1.66
CA ARG A 75 -26.05 -3.40 -1.31
C ARG A 75 -26.69 -2.01 -1.27
N LEU A 76 -27.86 -1.88 -1.87
CA LEU A 76 -28.69 -0.68 -1.78
C LEU A 76 -29.78 -0.87 -0.73
N LYS A 77 -30.31 0.23 -0.19
CA LYS A 77 -31.51 0.24 0.65
C LYS A 77 -32.72 -0.18 -0.17
N ASP A 78 -33.76 -0.66 0.50
CA ASP A 78 -34.95 -1.22 -0.16
C ASP A 78 -35.73 -0.18 -0.98
N ASP A 79 -35.62 1.11 -0.64
CA ASP A 79 -36.24 2.25 -1.32
C ASP A 79 -35.37 2.85 -2.44
N ALA A 80 -34.27 2.19 -2.80
CA ALA A 80 -33.33 2.70 -3.79
C ALA A 80 -33.96 2.77 -5.18
N THR A 81 -33.86 3.96 -5.79
CA THR A 81 -34.27 4.18 -7.17
C THR A 81 -33.07 4.55 -8.03
N PRO A 82 -32.96 4.03 -9.27
CA PRO A 82 -31.85 4.37 -10.15
C PRO A 82 -31.74 5.86 -10.43
N ILE A 83 -30.52 6.39 -10.31
CA ILE A 83 -30.20 7.76 -10.72
C ILE A 83 -29.19 7.71 -11.85
N PHE A 84 -29.60 8.24 -13.00
CA PHE A 84 -28.72 8.52 -14.12
C PHE A 84 -28.35 10.00 -14.17
N PHE A 85 -27.08 10.30 -13.92
CA PHE A 85 -26.52 11.64 -14.04
C PHE A 85 -25.76 11.76 -15.37
N LYS A 86 -26.08 12.80 -16.15
CA LYS A 86 -25.44 13.04 -17.46
C LYS A 86 -23.94 13.32 -17.31
N PRO A 87 -23.09 12.92 -18.28
CA PRO A 87 -21.66 13.18 -18.20
C PRO A 87 -21.36 14.66 -17.98
N ARG A 88 -20.43 14.95 -17.05
CA ARG A 88 -19.92 16.31 -16.88
C ARG A 88 -19.07 16.70 -18.09
N GLN A 89 -19.05 17.98 -18.43
CA GLN A 89 -18.13 18.48 -19.45
C GLN A 89 -16.69 18.32 -18.96
N ILE A 90 -15.86 17.70 -19.80
CA ILE A 90 -14.43 17.54 -19.54
C ILE A 90 -13.69 18.67 -20.26
N PRO A 91 -12.81 19.42 -19.57
CA PRO A 91 -11.98 20.44 -20.19
C PRO A 91 -11.23 19.87 -21.39
N PHE A 92 -11.13 20.65 -22.48
CA PHE A 92 -10.50 20.20 -23.73
C PHE A 92 -9.09 19.63 -23.50
N ALA A 93 -8.29 20.29 -22.65
CA ALA A 93 -6.92 19.86 -22.31
C ALA A 93 -6.83 18.47 -21.65
N PHE A 94 -7.94 17.93 -21.12
CA PHE A 94 -7.97 16.63 -20.45
C PHE A 94 -8.58 15.53 -21.31
N LYS A 95 -9.24 15.85 -22.43
CA LYS A 95 -9.99 14.87 -23.24
C LYS A 95 -9.12 13.68 -23.66
N ASP A 96 -8.03 13.93 -24.38
CA ASP A 96 -7.16 12.87 -24.91
C ASP A 96 -6.61 11.98 -23.78
N LYS A 97 -6.17 12.60 -22.68
CA LYS A 97 -5.68 11.88 -21.50
C LYS A 97 -6.77 11.04 -20.82
N VAL A 98 -8.03 11.52 -20.79
CA VAL A 98 -9.16 10.75 -20.26
C VAL A 98 -9.47 9.58 -21.18
N GLU A 99 -9.52 9.79 -22.49
CA GLU A 99 -9.80 8.73 -23.46
C GLU A 99 -8.73 7.64 -23.44
N GLU A 100 -7.45 8.02 -23.34
CA GLU A 100 -6.33 7.07 -23.16
C GLU A 100 -6.50 6.24 -21.88
N GLN A 101 -6.88 6.87 -20.77
CA GLN A 101 -7.11 6.14 -19.52
C GLN A 101 -8.34 5.23 -19.58
N LEU A 102 -9.43 5.63 -20.24
CA LEU A 102 -10.59 4.77 -20.46
C LEU A 102 -10.20 3.53 -21.28
N CYS A 103 -9.49 3.74 -22.40
CA CYS A 103 -8.99 2.64 -23.23
C CYS A 103 -8.07 1.70 -22.45
N ARG A 104 -7.18 2.24 -21.61
CA ARG A 104 -6.31 1.43 -20.74
C ARG A 104 -7.13 0.58 -19.76
N LEU A 105 -8.10 1.18 -19.07
CA LEU A 105 -8.92 0.47 -18.09
C LEU A 105 -9.79 -0.61 -18.74
N GLU A 106 -10.30 -0.36 -19.94
CA GLU A 106 -11.05 -1.35 -20.71
C GLU A 106 -10.18 -2.53 -21.17
N LYS A 107 -8.97 -2.25 -21.69
CA LYS A 107 -7.99 -3.30 -22.03
C LYS A 107 -7.59 -4.16 -20.83
N LEU A 108 -7.57 -3.58 -19.63
CA LEU A 108 -7.29 -4.29 -18.38
C LEU A 108 -8.51 -5.03 -17.82
N GLY A 109 -9.68 -4.88 -18.44
CA GLY A 109 -10.94 -5.48 -17.97
C GLY A 109 -11.44 -4.88 -16.64
N VAL A 110 -11.02 -3.66 -16.29
CA VAL A 110 -11.55 -2.94 -15.13
C VAL A 110 -12.94 -2.39 -15.44
N ILE A 111 -13.15 -1.96 -16.67
CA ILE A 111 -14.43 -1.45 -17.18
C ILE A 111 -14.77 -2.13 -18.50
N SER A 112 -16.04 -2.10 -18.87
CA SER A 112 -16.51 -2.49 -20.21
C SER A 112 -17.63 -1.57 -20.66
N GLN A 113 -17.65 -1.19 -21.94
CA GLN A 113 -18.73 -0.40 -22.50
C GLN A 113 -20.09 -1.13 -22.40
N VAL A 114 -21.16 -0.38 -22.17
CA VAL A 114 -22.55 -0.85 -22.19
C VAL A 114 -23.42 0.09 -23.01
N GLU A 115 -24.45 -0.45 -23.68
CA GLU A 115 -25.34 0.34 -24.54
C GLU A 115 -26.29 1.22 -23.71
N SER A 116 -26.79 0.68 -22.59
CA SER A 116 -27.74 1.35 -21.71
C SER A 116 -27.50 0.96 -20.25
N SER A 117 -27.91 1.85 -19.35
CA SER A 117 -27.92 1.60 -17.91
C SER A 117 -28.91 2.55 -17.23
N GLU A 118 -29.61 2.05 -16.21
CA GLU A 118 -30.49 2.87 -15.38
C GLU A 118 -29.70 3.73 -14.39
N TRP A 119 -28.48 3.30 -14.06
CA TRP A 119 -27.54 4.01 -13.20
C TRP A 119 -26.46 4.70 -14.04
N GLY A 120 -26.07 5.90 -13.64
CA GLY A 120 -25.00 6.63 -14.32
C GLY A 120 -24.35 7.64 -13.41
N SER A 121 -23.14 7.36 -12.93
CA SER A 121 -22.38 8.25 -12.06
C SER A 121 -21.36 9.03 -12.89
N PRO A 122 -21.26 10.37 -12.78
CA PRO A 122 -20.46 11.15 -13.70
C PRO A 122 -18.97 11.04 -13.39
N LEU A 123 -18.17 10.93 -14.45
CA LEU A 123 -16.71 10.90 -14.38
C LEU A 123 -16.14 12.24 -13.89
N VAL A 124 -15.10 12.17 -13.08
CA VAL A 124 -14.33 13.30 -12.54
C VAL A 124 -12.83 13.02 -12.77
N PRO A 125 -12.21 13.60 -13.81
CA PRO A 125 -10.77 13.46 -14.03
C PRO A 125 -9.98 14.31 -13.04
N ILE A 126 -8.95 13.73 -12.44
CA ILE A 126 -8.05 14.39 -11.50
C ILE A 126 -6.63 14.32 -12.05
N LEU A 127 -5.94 15.46 -12.11
CA LEU A 127 -4.53 15.51 -12.48
C LEU A 127 -3.66 15.08 -11.29
N LYS A 128 -2.82 14.08 -11.49
CA LYS A 128 -1.80 13.66 -10.51
C LYS A 128 -0.58 14.59 -10.60
N SER A 129 0.24 14.58 -9.56
CA SER A 129 1.52 15.32 -9.51
C SER A 129 2.50 14.91 -10.62
N ASP A 130 2.40 13.68 -11.12
CA ASP A 130 3.20 13.18 -12.25
C ASP A 130 2.64 13.59 -13.63
N GLY A 131 1.61 14.43 -13.67
CA GLY A 131 0.98 14.92 -14.91
C GLY A 131 0.03 13.93 -15.59
N LYS A 132 -0.14 12.72 -15.03
CA LYS A 132 -1.11 11.72 -15.52
C LYS A 132 -2.51 12.01 -14.97
N ILE A 133 -3.54 11.51 -15.66
CA ILE A 133 -4.92 11.59 -15.18
C ILE A 133 -5.28 10.35 -14.36
N ARG A 134 -5.95 10.57 -13.23
CA ARG A 134 -6.72 9.55 -12.51
C ARG A 134 -8.20 9.77 -12.82
N LEU A 135 -8.87 8.72 -13.26
CA LEU A 135 -10.33 8.73 -13.41
C LEU A 135 -10.97 8.41 -12.06
N CYS A 136 -11.71 9.36 -11.52
CA CYS A 136 -12.58 9.18 -10.37
C CYS A 136 -14.03 9.33 -10.80
N VAL A 137 -14.96 8.91 -9.95
CA VAL A 137 -16.39 8.97 -10.24
C VAL A 137 -17.11 9.54 -9.02
N ASP A 138 -18.04 10.45 -9.27
CA ASP A 138 -18.82 11.09 -8.21
C ASP A 138 -20.05 10.24 -7.88
N TYR A 139 -19.84 9.23 -7.05
CA TYR A 139 -20.94 8.39 -6.54
C TYR A 139 -21.81 9.11 -5.50
N LYS A 140 -21.41 10.30 -5.02
CA LYS A 140 -22.19 11.07 -4.02
C LYS A 140 -23.51 11.56 -4.59
N VAL A 141 -23.54 11.95 -5.86
CA VAL A 141 -24.76 12.49 -6.50
C VAL A 141 -25.76 11.40 -6.90
N THR A 142 -25.34 10.14 -6.94
CA THR A 142 -26.11 8.98 -7.41
C THR A 142 -26.18 7.89 -6.33
N VAL A 143 -25.25 6.94 -6.35
CA VAL A 143 -25.30 5.64 -5.68
C VAL A 143 -25.19 5.77 -4.16
N ASN A 144 -24.27 6.60 -3.64
CA ASN A 144 -24.01 6.70 -2.20
C ASN A 144 -25.20 7.21 -1.37
N LYS A 145 -26.25 7.78 -2.00
CA LYS A 145 -27.50 8.14 -1.33
C LYS A 145 -28.26 6.91 -0.82
N PHE A 146 -28.15 5.82 -1.57
CA PHE A 146 -28.94 4.61 -1.39
C PHE A 146 -28.12 3.42 -0.92
N VAL A 147 -26.79 3.48 -0.98
CA VAL A 147 -25.96 2.37 -0.50
C VAL A 147 -26.18 2.12 0.99
N GLN A 148 -26.32 0.85 1.36
CA GLN A 148 -26.32 0.41 2.74
C GLN A 148 -24.93 0.62 3.33
N ASP A 149 -24.89 1.28 4.49
CA ASP A 149 -23.63 1.52 5.18
C ASP A 149 -23.03 0.22 5.69
N VAL A 150 -21.73 0.01 5.42
CA VAL A 150 -20.97 -1.12 5.96
C VAL A 150 -20.24 -0.62 7.20
N LYS A 151 -20.85 -0.87 8.36
CA LYS A 151 -20.28 -0.50 9.65
C LYS A 151 -19.17 -1.48 10.02
N TYR A 152 -17.95 -1.13 9.65
CA TYR A 152 -16.74 -1.79 10.13
C TYR A 152 -15.86 -0.76 10.84
N PRO A 153 -15.48 -0.98 12.11
CA PRO A 153 -14.62 -0.03 12.82
C PRO A 153 -13.25 0.00 12.16
N LEU A 154 -12.82 1.18 11.71
CA LEU A 154 -11.42 1.35 11.32
C LEU A 154 -10.56 1.30 12.58
N PRO A 155 -9.42 0.58 12.56
CA PRO A 155 -8.55 0.51 13.72
C PRO A 155 -8.04 1.90 14.06
N ARG A 156 -7.93 2.17 15.36
CA ARG A 156 -7.30 3.42 15.81
C ARG A 156 -5.80 3.37 15.55
N ILE A 157 -5.20 4.53 15.35
CA ILE A 157 -3.75 4.63 15.12
C ILE A 157 -2.99 4.01 16.30
N GLU A 158 -3.48 4.22 17.53
CA GLU A 158 -2.90 3.67 18.75
C GLU A 158 -2.93 2.14 18.78
N GLU A 159 -4.00 1.50 18.26
CA GLU A 159 -4.12 0.04 18.19
C GLU A 159 -3.11 -0.54 17.18
N ILE A 160 -2.91 0.14 16.04
CA ILE A 160 -1.88 -0.22 15.07
C ILE A 160 -0.49 -0.10 15.70
N PHE A 161 -0.22 0.99 16.43
CA PHE A 161 1.07 1.21 17.08
C PHE A 161 1.34 0.19 18.17
N GLN A 162 0.34 -0.22 18.95
CA GLN A 162 0.48 -1.30 19.92
C GLN A 162 0.94 -2.60 19.25
N LYS A 163 0.36 -2.96 18.09
CA LYS A 163 0.75 -4.16 17.32
C LYS A 163 2.19 -4.14 16.83
N VAL A 164 2.77 -2.95 16.58
CA VAL A 164 4.16 -2.82 16.08
C VAL A 164 5.18 -2.31 17.11
N SER A 165 4.75 -1.99 18.33
CA SER A 165 5.56 -1.34 19.38
C SER A 165 6.79 -2.14 19.83
N LYS A 166 6.75 -3.48 19.75
CA LYS A 166 7.85 -4.35 20.17
C LYS A 166 8.98 -4.48 19.13
N GLY A 167 8.76 -3.88 17.97
CA GLY A 167 9.60 -4.01 16.81
C GLY A 167 10.84 -3.12 16.81
N LYS A 168 11.93 -3.61 16.23
CA LYS A 168 13.16 -2.82 16.03
C LYS A 168 13.39 -2.40 14.58
N LYS A 169 12.75 -3.09 13.65
CA LYS A 169 12.83 -2.85 12.22
C LYS A 169 11.42 -2.84 11.67
N PHE A 170 11.21 -2.01 10.65
CA PHE A 170 9.90 -1.79 10.07
C PHE A 170 9.96 -1.98 8.56
N SER A 171 8.87 -2.49 8.00
CA SER A 171 8.68 -2.57 6.57
C SER A 171 7.27 -2.15 6.24
N LYS A 172 7.12 -1.42 5.15
CA LYS A 172 5.84 -0.97 4.62
C LYS A 172 5.62 -1.60 3.26
N ILE A 173 4.48 -2.24 3.09
CA ILE A 173 4.04 -2.84 1.83
C ILE A 173 2.90 -1.99 1.27
N ASP A 174 3.04 -1.56 0.02
CA ASP A 174 2.05 -0.77 -0.74
C ASP A 174 1.41 -1.67 -1.81
N LEU A 175 0.09 -1.82 -1.79
CA LEU A 175 -0.64 -2.65 -2.76
C LEU A 175 -0.85 -1.91 -4.09
N SER A 176 -0.61 -2.59 -5.21
CA SER A 176 -0.78 -2.01 -6.56
C SER A 176 -2.26 -1.77 -6.88
N GLU A 177 -2.71 -0.51 -7.02
CA GLU A 177 -4.11 -0.19 -7.32
C GLU A 177 -5.11 -0.97 -6.42
N ALA A 178 -4.86 -0.95 -5.10
CA ALA A 178 -5.45 -1.86 -4.11
C ALA A 178 -6.93 -2.25 -4.32
N TYR A 179 -7.82 -1.27 -4.49
CA TYR A 179 -9.26 -1.51 -4.64
C TYR A 179 -9.61 -2.18 -5.98
N ASN A 180 -8.87 -1.88 -7.06
CA ASN A 180 -9.06 -2.52 -8.36
C ASN A 180 -8.76 -4.02 -8.33
N GLN A 181 -8.10 -4.52 -7.29
CA GLN A 181 -7.83 -5.95 -7.14
C GLN A 181 -9.06 -6.73 -6.67
N LEU A 182 -10.10 -6.07 -6.14
CA LEU A 182 -11.34 -6.69 -5.68
C LEU A 182 -12.38 -6.72 -6.81
N GLU A 183 -12.83 -7.90 -7.22
CA GLU A 183 -13.83 -8.06 -8.28
C GLU A 183 -15.25 -7.88 -7.73
N LEU A 184 -16.09 -7.15 -8.45
CA LEU A 184 -17.51 -6.98 -8.13
C LEU A 184 -18.37 -8.09 -8.75
N ASP A 185 -19.52 -8.37 -8.15
CA ASP A 185 -20.56 -9.12 -8.83
C ASP A 185 -21.25 -8.28 -9.93
N GLU A 186 -21.97 -8.95 -10.82
CA GLU A 186 -22.56 -8.33 -12.01
C GLU A 186 -23.59 -7.25 -11.66
N GLU A 187 -24.39 -7.47 -10.60
CA GLU A 187 -25.39 -6.48 -10.16
C GLU A 187 -24.73 -5.22 -9.58
N SER A 188 -23.69 -5.37 -8.76
CA SER A 188 -22.92 -4.20 -8.29
C SER A 188 -22.23 -3.47 -9.43
N SER A 189 -21.76 -4.21 -10.44
CA SER A 189 -21.15 -3.64 -11.66
C SER A 189 -22.12 -2.71 -12.40
N LYS A 190 -23.39 -3.12 -12.54
CA LYS A 190 -24.45 -2.32 -13.16
C LYS A 190 -24.77 -1.07 -12.34
N ILE A 191 -24.95 -1.20 -11.02
CA ILE A 191 -25.24 -0.06 -10.11
C ILE A 191 -24.14 1.00 -10.20
N LEU A 192 -22.89 0.57 -10.35
CA LEU A 192 -21.73 1.45 -10.34
C LEU A 192 -21.33 1.98 -11.73
N THR A 193 -22.21 1.90 -12.72
CA THR A 193 -21.97 2.36 -14.10
C THR A 193 -21.49 3.82 -14.15
N TRP A 194 -20.46 4.05 -14.95
CA TRP A 194 -19.87 5.36 -15.22
C TRP A 194 -20.56 6.01 -16.41
N SER A 195 -20.91 7.28 -16.23
CA SER A 195 -21.46 8.15 -17.27
C SER A 195 -20.34 9.07 -17.77
N THR A 196 -19.91 8.86 -19.02
CA THR A 196 -18.76 9.56 -19.62
C THR A 196 -19.13 10.18 -20.97
N HIS A 197 -18.33 11.13 -21.43
CA HIS A 197 -18.45 11.71 -22.78
C HIS A 197 -18.25 10.70 -23.93
N LYS A 198 -17.73 9.50 -23.66
CA LYS A 198 -17.55 8.39 -24.64
C LYS A 198 -18.62 7.33 -24.53
N GLY A 199 -19.66 7.54 -23.71
CA GLY A 199 -20.71 6.57 -23.44
C GLY A 199 -20.64 6.01 -22.02
N LEU A 200 -21.28 4.87 -21.83
CA LEU A 200 -21.47 4.23 -20.54
C LEU A 200 -20.51 3.07 -20.36
N PHE A 201 -19.95 2.96 -19.16
CA PHE A 201 -19.02 1.89 -18.81
C PHE A 201 -19.43 1.27 -17.48
N LYS A 202 -19.74 -0.03 -17.47
CA LYS A 202 -19.85 -0.76 -16.21
C LYS A 202 -18.46 -1.06 -15.66
N ILE A 203 -18.34 -1.15 -14.34
CA ILE A 203 -17.06 -1.39 -13.67
C ILE A 203 -17.04 -2.78 -13.03
N HIS A 204 -15.98 -3.54 -13.26
CA HIS A 204 -15.84 -4.92 -12.78
C HIS A 204 -15.10 -5.02 -11.45
N ARG A 205 -14.47 -3.94 -11.01
CA ARG A 205 -13.65 -3.89 -9.78
C ARG A 205 -14.20 -2.87 -8.81
N LEU A 206 -13.94 -3.03 -7.52
CA LEU A 206 -14.40 -2.10 -6.49
C LEU A 206 -13.75 -0.72 -6.72
N PRO A 207 -14.52 0.34 -7.05
CA PRO A 207 -13.95 1.65 -7.27
C PRO A 207 -13.75 2.43 -5.97
N TYR A 208 -12.79 3.35 -6.00
CA TYR A 208 -12.71 4.43 -5.03
C TYR A 208 -13.97 5.33 -5.10
N GLY A 209 -14.37 5.89 -3.96
CA GLY A 209 -15.45 6.87 -3.86
C GLY A 209 -16.84 6.29 -3.57
N VAL A 210 -17.00 4.97 -3.65
CA VAL A 210 -18.19 4.26 -3.15
C VAL A 210 -18.11 4.17 -1.63
N ALA A 211 -19.16 4.59 -0.93
CA ALA A 211 -19.15 4.78 0.53
C ALA A 211 -18.61 3.56 1.32
N PRO A 212 -19.08 2.31 1.11
CA PRO A 212 -18.61 1.15 1.85
C PRO A 212 -17.25 0.61 1.39
N ALA A 213 -16.65 1.12 0.31
CA ALA A 213 -15.47 0.50 -0.30
C ALA A 213 -14.31 0.38 0.70
N SER A 214 -14.04 1.43 1.47
CA SER A 214 -12.95 1.43 2.47
C SER A 214 -13.20 0.47 3.62
N ALA A 215 -14.45 0.35 4.09
CA ALA A 215 -14.81 -0.58 5.15
C ALA A 215 -14.69 -2.03 4.68
N ILE A 216 -15.14 -2.32 3.46
CA ILE A 216 -14.98 -3.63 2.81
C ILE A 216 -13.49 -3.99 2.70
N PHE A 217 -12.68 -3.05 2.19
CA PHE A 217 -11.25 -3.27 2.00
C PHE A 217 -10.51 -3.47 3.33
N GLN A 218 -10.77 -2.61 4.33
CA GLN A 218 -10.19 -2.74 5.66
C GLN A 218 -10.51 -4.10 6.28
N LYS A 219 -11.79 -4.48 6.29
CA LYS A 219 -12.25 -5.76 6.84
C LYS A 219 -11.53 -6.94 6.19
N LEU A 220 -11.42 -6.92 4.87
CA LEU A 220 -10.76 -7.98 4.11
C LEU A 220 -9.29 -8.14 4.50
N ILE A 221 -8.51 -7.06 4.43
CA ILE A 221 -7.07 -7.12 4.73
C ILE A 221 -6.82 -7.48 6.20
N GLU A 222 -7.64 -6.97 7.11
CA GLU A 222 -7.55 -7.30 8.52
C GLU A 222 -7.86 -8.79 8.79
N GLN A 223 -8.86 -9.36 8.10
CA GLN A 223 -9.14 -10.80 8.15
C GLN A 223 -7.98 -11.65 7.63
N LEU A 224 -7.33 -11.22 6.55
CA LEU A 224 -6.16 -11.93 5.99
C LEU A 224 -4.98 -11.97 6.97
N PHE A 225 -4.80 -10.93 7.78
CA PHE A 225 -3.70 -10.85 8.75
C PHE A 225 -4.13 -11.12 10.20
N GLN A 226 -5.35 -11.61 10.42
CA GLN A 226 -5.85 -11.90 11.76
C GLN A 226 -4.98 -12.98 12.43
N GLY A 227 -4.55 -12.72 13.67
CA GLY A 227 -3.68 -13.63 14.42
C GLY A 227 -2.19 -13.57 14.06
N HIS A 228 -1.78 -12.69 13.16
CA HIS A 228 -0.38 -12.49 12.82
C HIS A 228 0.23 -11.34 13.63
N GLU A 229 1.02 -11.68 14.65
CA GLU A 229 1.75 -10.69 15.45
C GLU A 229 2.80 -9.93 14.62
N GLY A 230 3.01 -8.65 14.94
CA GLY A 230 3.94 -7.79 14.24
C GLY A 230 3.49 -7.38 12.83
N VAL A 231 2.21 -7.61 12.48
CA VAL A 231 1.59 -7.14 11.25
C VAL A 231 0.37 -6.29 11.59
N ALA A 232 0.27 -5.14 10.96
CA ALA A 232 -0.90 -4.28 11.03
C ALA A 232 -1.16 -3.65 9.67
N ASN A 233 -2.38 -3.18 9.45
CA ASN A 233 -2.76 -2.50 8.22
C ASN A 233 -3.71 -1.34 8.53
N PHE A 234 -3.68 -0.35 7.66
CA PHE A 234 -4.70 0.67 7.58
C PHE A 234 -5.03 0.88 6.11
N LEU A 235 -6.21 0.43 5.71
CA LEU A 235 -6.61 0.31 4.31
C LEU A 235 -5.56 -0.49 3.52
N ASP A 236 -4.96 0.12 2.50
CA ASP A 236 -3.98 -0.45 1.58
C ASP A 236 -2.53 -0.41 2.07
N ASP A 237 -2.26 0.35 3.14
CA ASP A 237 -0.95 0.44 3.76
C ASP A 237 -0.77 -0.70 4.79
N ILE A 238 0.18 -1.60 4.55
CA ILE A 238 0.50 -2.71 5.47
C ILE A 238 1.86 -2.42 6.12
N ILE A 239 1.92 -2.47 7.45
CA ILE A 239 3.15 -2.32 8.23
C ILE A 239 3.51 -3.63 8.93
N ILE A 240 4.80 -3.98 8.83
CA ILE A 240 5.36 -5.24 9.32
C ILE A 240 6.56 -4.92 10.20
N THR A 241 6.70 -5.67 11.28
CA THR A 241 7.83 -5.55 12.21
C THR A 241 8.27 -6.88 12.79
N GLY A 242 9.42 -6.87 13.47
CA GLY A 242 9.96 -7.96 14.26
C GLY A 242 10.94 -7.45 15.32
N GLN A 243 11.15 -8.20 16.40
CA GLN A 243 12.07 -7.83 17.48
C GLN A 243 13.54 -7.98 17.05
N ASN A 244 13.78 -8.77 16.00
CA ASN A 244 15.07 -8.99 15.37
C ASN A 244 14.89 -9.29 13.87
N ASN A 245 15.99 -9.27 13.10
CA ASN A 245 15.95 -9.45 11.64
C ASN A 245 15.34 -10.81 11.22
N ARG A 246 15.58 -11.89 11.99
CA ARG A 246 15.05 -13.22 11.69
C ARG A 246 13.53 -13.29 11.83
N GLU A 247 13.00 -12.73 12.92
CA GLU A 247 11.55 -12.64 13.14
C GLU A 247 10.90 -11.74 12.07
N HIS A 248 11.52 -10.61 11.76
CA HIS A 248 11.05 -9.70 10.73
C HIS A 248 10.99 -10.37 9.35
N LEU A 249 12.04 -11.11 8.96
CA LEU A 249 12.06 -11.91 7.72
C LEU A 249 10.93 -12.95 7.71
N LYS A 250 10.70 -13.64 8.83
CA LYS A 250 9.61 -14.60 8.96
C LYS A 250 8.23 -13.95 8.78
N ASN A 251 8.04 -12.75 9.33
CA ASN A 251 6.79 -11.99 9.17
C ASN A 251 6.61 -11.49 7.73
N LEU A 252 7.68 -11.02 7.07
CA LEU A 252 7.65 -10.68 5.64
C LEU A 252 7.28 -11.89 4.77
N ASP A 253 7.89 -13.05 5.00
CA ASP A 253 7.60 -14.27 4.24
C ASP A 253 6.13 -14.69 4.38
N LYS A 254 5.58 -14.65 5.60
CA LYS A 254 4.16 -14.90 5.84
C LYS A 254 3.26 -13.91 5.10
N VAL A 255 3.53 -12.61 5.21
CA VAL A 255 2.71 -11.58 4.56
C VAL A 255 2.75 -11.72 3.05
N PHE A 256 3.95 -11.92 2.47
CA PHE A 256 4.09 -12.17 1.04
C PHE A 256 3.35 -13.43 0.61
N ASN A 257 3.41 -14.50 1.40
CA ASN A 257 2.68 -15.72 1.12
C ASN A 257 1.16 -15.49 1.10
N ILE A 258 0.62 -14.84 2.13
CA ILE A 258 -0.82 -14.54 2.23
C ILE A 258 -1.28 -13.69 1.04
N LEU A 259 -0.54 -12.63 0.70
CA LEU A 259 -0.86 -11.78 -0.45
C LEU A 259 -0.77 -12.54 -1.78
N TYR A 260 0.26 -13.37 -1.93
CA TYR A 260 0.46 -14.19 -3.13
C TYR A 260 -0.66 -15.21 -3.34
N GLU A 261 -1.00 -15.99 -2.31
CA GLU A 261 -2.09 -16.98 -2.35
C GLU A 261 -3.46 -16.32 -2.55
N SER A 262 -3.66 -15.13 -1.98
CA SER A 262 -4.88 -14.35 -2.16
C SER A 262 -4.99 -13.70 -3.53
N GLY A 263 -3.94 -13.73 -4.37
CA GLY A 263 -3.91 -13.12 -5.70
C GLY A 263 -3.68 -11.60 -5.71
N PHE A 264 -3.25 -11.02 -4.59
CA PHE A 264 -2.88 -9.61 -4.52
C PHE A 264 -1.58 -9.33 -5.28
N LYS A 265 -1.38 -8.06 -5.64
CA LYS A 265 -0.16 -7.51 -6.25
C LYS A 265 0.35 -6.33 -5.44
N VAL A 266 1.67 -6.22 -5.36
CA VAL A 266 2.39 -5.26 -4.54
C VAL A 266 3.19 -4.32 -5.42
N LYS A 267 3.11 -3.02 -5.14
CA LYS A 267 3.90 -2.00 -5.82
C LYS A 267 5.28 -1.89 -5.18
N LEU A 268 6.20 -2.74 -5.64
CA LEU A 268 7.54 -2.86 -5.04
C LEU A 268 8.29 -1.52 -4.97
N SER A 269 8.11 -0.64 -5.97
CA SER A 269 8.76 0.67 -6.03
C SER A 269 8.37 1.63 -4.90
N LYS A 270 7.26 1.35 -4.20
CA LYS A 270 6.75 2.14 -3.07
C LYS A 270 6.90 1.42 -1.73
N CYS A 271 7.39 0.18 -1.74
CA CYS A 271 7.61 -0.57 -0.52
C CYS A 271 8.92 -0.17 0.14
N GLU A 272 8.95 -0.22 1.47
CA GLU A 272 10.14 0.03 2.27
C GLU A 272 10.44 -1.20 3.12
N PHE A 273 11.71 -1.58 3.20
CA PHE A 273 12.14 -2.81 3.90
C PHE A 273 13.22 -2.53 4.94
N PHE A 274 13.15 -3.23 6.08
CA PHE A 274 14.14 -3.21 7.16
C PHE A 274 14.58 -1.80 7.63
N LYS A 275 13.67 -0.83 7.63
CA LYS A 275 13.96 0.52 8.10
C LYS A 275 14.01 0.55 9.63
N SER A 276 14.96 1.29 10.19
CA SER A 276 14.99 1.54 11.65
C SER A 276 13.89 2.50 12.10
N GLU A 277 13.51 3.41 11.20
CA GLU A 277 12.38 4.32 11.37
C GLU A 277 11.56 4.37 10.08
N ILE A 278 10.23 4.48 10.18
CA ILE A 278 9.36 4.54 9.00
C ILE A 278 8.23 5.56 9.19
N GLU A 279 7.87 6.26 8.11
CA GLU A 279 6.69 7.12 8.10
C GLU A 279 5.43 6.27 7.84
N TYR A 280 4.47 6.34 8.75
CA TYR A 280 3.21 5.62 8.66
C TYR A 280 2.07 6.45 9.26
N LEU A 281 1.02 6.70 8.47
CA LEU A 281 -0.16 7.50 8.85
C LEU A 281 0.18 8.90 9.41
N GLY A 282 1.25 9.54 8.93
CA GLY A 282 1.69 10.86 9.40
C GLY A 282 2.47 10.84 10.72
N HIS A 283 2.92 9.66 11.15
CA HIS A 283 3.83 9.46 12.28
C HIS A 283 5.12 8.81 11.82
N ILE A 284 6.22 9.09 12.51
CA ILE A 284 7.46 8.34 12.40
C ILE A 284 7.46 7.29 13.51
N ILE A 285 7.57 6.02 13.13
CA ILE A 285 7.62 4.86 14.02
C ILE A 285 9.06 4.37 14.08
N SER A 286 9.56 4.12 15.28
CA SER A 286 10.91 3.63 15.56
C SER A 286 10.91 2.65 16.75
N ALA A 287 12.06 2.05 17.03
CA ALA A 287 12.24 1.21 18.23
C ALA A 287 12.04 1.98 19.56
N GLU A 288 12.17 3.31 19.53
CA GLU A 288 12.01 4.20 20.69
C GLU A 288 10.55 4.63 20.90
N GLY A 289 9.67 4.29 19.95
CA GLY A 289 8.26 4.66 19.94
C GLY A 289 7.85 5.45 18.70
N SER A 290 6.73 6.15 18.80
CA SER A 290 6.13 6.93 17.71
C SER A 290 6.17 8.42 17.98
N ARG A 291 6.51 9.23 16.97
CA ARG A 291 6.42 10.70 17.00
C ARG A 291 5.66 11.23 15.79
N LYS A 292 5.11 12.45 15.86
CA LYS A 292 4.45 13.09 14.71
C LYS A 292 5.49 13.51 13.66
N CYS A 293 5.13 13.47 12.38
CA CYS A 293 6.01 13.95 11.31
C CYS A 293 6.23 15.46 11.41
N GLU A 294 7.47 15.90 11.20
CA GLU A 294 7.87 17.30 11.36
C GLU A 294 7.09 18.24 10.43
N ASN A 295 6.81 17.82 9.20
CA ASN A 295 6.01 18.59 8.24
C ASN A 295 4.57 18.85 8.73
N LYS A 296 3.98 17.90 9.46
CA LYS A 296 2.64 18.07 10.03
C LYS A 296 2.65 19.00 11.24
N ILE A 297 3.73 18.97 12.02
CA ILE A 297 3.95 19.90 13.13
C ILE A 297 4.12 21.32 12.57
N ARG A 298 5.00 21.51 11.58
CA ARG A 298 5.24 22.80 10.93
C ARG A 298 3.96 23.40 10.35
N ALA A 299 3.13 22.60 9.67
CA ALA A 299 1.85 23.09 9.14
C ALA A 299 0.90 23.67 10.21
N ILE A 300 1.00 23.22 11.47
CA ILE A 300 0.22 23.76 12.60
C ILE A 300 0.94 24.97 13.21
N VAL A 301 2.26 24.88 13.41
CA VAL A 301 3.07 25.96 13.98
C VAL A 301 3.04 27.22 13.09
N ASP A 302 3.09 27.01 11.78
CA ASP A 302 3.10 28.06 10.76
C ASP A 302 1.67 28.48 10.34
N ALA A 303 0.64 27.89 10.94
CA ALA A 303 -0.74 28.22 10.62
C ALA A 303 -1.03 29.67 11.04
N PRO A 304 -1.60 30.51 10.15
CA PRO A 304 -1.95 31.87 10.50
C PRO A 304 -3.03 31.88 11.58
N ALA A 305 -3.01 32.91 12.44
CA ALA A 305 -4.04 33.09 13.45
C ALA A 305 -5.44 33.14 12.78
N PRO A 306 -6.43 32.42 13.32
CA PRO A 306 -7.76 32.36 12.71
C PRO A 306 -8.39 33.76 12.67
N CYS A 307 -8.87 34.14 11.49
CA CYS A 307 -9.43 35.47 11.23
C CYS A 307 -10.96 35.47 11.15
N ASN A 308 -11.60 34.31 11.25
CA ASN A 308 -13.05 34.18 11.25
C ASN A 308 -13.52 32.96 12.04
N ILE A 309 -14.83 32.93 12.35
CA ILE A 309 -15.49 31.87 13.13
C ILE A 309 -15.33 30.49 12.47
N THR A 310 -15.18 30.42 11.15
CA THR A 310 -14.99 29.15 10.42
C THR A 310 -13.57 28.59 10.56
N GLN A 311 -12.61 29.41 11.00
CA GLN A 311 -11.20 29.06 11.23
C GLN A 311 -10.86 28.84 12.71
N VAL A 312 -11.75 29.24 13.63
CA VAL A 312 -11.66 28.99 15.07
C VAL A 312 -12.22 27.61 15.41
#